data_AF-A0A4U8SL01-F1
#
_entry.id   AF-A0A4U8SL01-F1
#
_cell.length_a   1.000
_cell.length_b   1.000
_cell.length_c   1.000
_cell.angle_alpha   90.00
_cell.angle_beta   90.00
_cell.angle_gamma   90.00
#
_symmetry.space_group_name_H-M   'P 1'
#
loop_
_entity.id
_entity.type
_entity.pdbx_description
1 polymer ?
#
loop_
_entity_poly.entity_id
_entity_poly.type
_entity_poly.pdbx_seq_one_letter_code
_entity_poly.pdbx_strand_id
1 'polypeptide(L)'
;MIKNTLKICLFVKIMFCNILAGGLEVHINYEKYYKQNAIYLHKVWGFEYCSGYTEKIPFESHKKQWIGEKQNMSKFVSKEADNELKHFIDRYTKERNLLAICLDLYDSKEYQAEVKRIVKKYCKECE
;
A
#
# COMPACT_ATOMS: atom_id res chain seq x y z
N MET A 1 -5.26 16.24 -13.06
CA MET A 1 -4.75 14.87 -13.30
C MET A 1 -3.23 14.76 -13.49
N ILE A 2 -2.52 15.80 -13.94
CA ILE A 2 -1.07 15.73 -14.28
C ILE A 2 -0.11 15.66 -13.06
N LYS A 3 -0.52 16.14 -11.87
CA LYS A 3 0.36 16.23 -10.68
C LYS A 3 0.71 14.87 -10.05
N ASN A 4 -0.13 13.85 -10.17
CA ASN A 4 0.12 12.54 -9.55
C ASN A 4 1.00 11.63 -10.41
N THR A 5 0.90 11.75 -11.74
CA THR A 5 1.75 11.02 -12.70
C THR A 5 3.21 11.44 -12.54
N LEU A 6 3.48 12.72 -12.31
CA LEU A 6 4.85 13.21 -12.09
C LEU A 6 5.47 12.68 -10.80
N LYS A 7 4.68 12.56 -9.71
CA LYS A 7 5.13 11.97 -8.44
C LYS A 7 5.42 10.47 -8.57
N ILE A 8 4.57 9.74 -9.29
CA ILE A 8 4.77 8.30 -9.54
C ILE A 8 6.01 8.08 -10.40
N CYS A 9 6.20 8.88 -11.46
CA CYS A 9 7.42 8.84 -12.27
C CYS A 9 8.68 9.17 -11.46
N LEU A 10 8.61 10.14 -10.54
CA LEU A 10 9.73 10.48 -9.65
C LEU A 10 10.05 9.33 -8.68
N PHE A 11 9.02 8.71 -8.11
CA PHE A 11 9.16 7.60 -7.17
C PHE A 11 9.77 6.38 -7.85
N VAL A 12 9.30 6.06 -9.06
CA VAL A 12 9.89 5.01 -9.91
C VAL A 12 11.34 5.37 -10.26
N LYS A 13 11.64 6.60 -10.65
CA LYS A 13 13.02 7.00 -11.00
C LYS A 13 13.98 6.91 -9.81
N ILE A 14 13.55 7.30 -8.61
CA ILE A 14 14.34 7.17 -7.37
C ILE A 14 14.57 5.69 -7.03
N MET A 15 13.54 4.85 -7.18
CA MET A 15 13.66 3.41 -6.95
C MET A 15 14.63 2.73 -7.94
N PHE A 16 14.58 3.12 -9.23
CA PHE A 16 15.43 2.56 -10.28
C PHE A 16 16.88 3.10 -10.27
N CYS A 17 17.12 4.34 -9.87
CA CYS A 17 18.48 4.90 -9.78
C CYS A 17 19.33 4.20 -8.70
N ASN A 18 18.73 3.70 -7.62
CA ASN A 18 19.47 3.01 -6.57
C ASN A 18 19.94 1.59 -6.96
N ILE A 19 19.33 0.98 -7.98
CA ILE A 19 19.61 -0.41 -8.40
C ILE A 19 20.87 -0.49 -9.27
N LEU A 20 21.19 0.56 -10.06
CA LEU A 20 22.28 0.51 -11.04
C LEU A 20 23.62 1.10 -10.55
N ALA A 21 23.63 1.81 -9.43
CA ALA A 21 24.80 2.55 -8.99
C ALA A 21 25.17 2.25 -7.53
N GLY A 22 25.26 0.96 -7.14
CA GLY A 22 25.75 0.56 -5.80
C GLY A 22 25.28 1.48 -4.68
N GLY A 23 23.98 1.79 -4.67
CA GLY A 23 23.45 3.01 -4.06
C GLY A 23 23.66 3.03 -2.56
N LEU A 24 24.03 4.21 -2.05
CA LEU A 24 24.08 4.59 -0.63
C LEU A 24 22.99 3.82 0.15
N GLU A 25 23.36 3.07 1.19
CA GLU A 25 22.38 2.43 2.08
C GLU A 25 21.51 3.53 2.71
N VAL A 26 20.39 3.85 2.05
CA VAL A 26 19.39 4.76 2.60
C VAL A 26 18.75 3.99 3.73
N HIS A 27 19.20 4.24 4.95
CA HIS A 27 18.61 3.66 6.13
C HIS A 27 17.20 4.26 6.31
N ILE A 28 16.20 3.60 5.72
CA ILE A 28 14.80 4.06 5.77
C ILE A 28 14.32 3.96 7.22
N ASN A 29 13.91 5.08 7.81
CA ASN A 29 13.13 5.06 9.04
C ASN A 29 11.68 4.67 8.70
N TYR A 30 11.39 3.37 8.79
CA TYR A 30 10.08 2.82 8.42
C TYR A 30 8.94 3.33 9.30
N GLU A 31 9.18 3.64 10.57
CA GLU A 31 8.15 4.19 11.45
C GLU A 31 7.73 5.58 10.97
N LYS A 32 8.70 6.47 10.75
CA LYS A 32 8.46 7.82 10.25
C LYS A 32 7.79 7.78 8.88
N TYR A 33 8.29 6.92 7.99
CA TYR A 33 7.72 6.76 6.66
C TYR A 33 6.26 6.28 6.73
N TYR A 34 5.97 5.27 7.57
CA TYR A 34 4.60 4.79 7.78
C TYR A 34 3.70 5.90 8.32
N LYS A 35 4.11 6.61 9.39
CA LYS A 35 3.29 7.69 9.98
C LYS A 35 2.96 8.79 8.99
N GLN A 36 3.88 9.15 8.10
CA GLN A 36 3.66 10.18 7.09
C GLN A 36 2.83 9.72 5.88
N ASN A 37 2.60 8.42 5.72
CA ASN A 37 1.99 7.85 4.51
C ASN A 37 0.95 6.77 4.82
N ALA A 38 0.42 6.69 6.04
CA ALA A 38 -0.42 5.59 6.47
C ALA A 38 -1.69 5.48 5.62
N ILE A 39 -2.35 6.61 5.29
CA ILE A 39 -3.53 6.60 4.41
C ILE A 39 -3.17 6.02 3.03
N TYR A 40 -2.07 6.47 2.45
CA TYR A 40 -1.61 5.97 1.16
C TYR A 40 -1.27 4.49 1.21
N LEU A 41 -0.52 4.05 2.23
CA LEU A 41 -0.10 2.67 2.42
C LEU A 41 -1.29 1.73 2.62
N HIS A 42 -2.25 2.09 3.47
CA HIS A 42 -3.47 1.31 3.67
C HIS A 42 -4.31 1.24 2.40
N LYS A 43 -4.37 2.33 1.61
CA LYS A 43 -5.05 2.32 0.30
C LYS A 43 -4.39 1.34 -0.67
N VAL A 44 -3.06 1.31 -0.73
CA VAL A 44 -2.31 0.40 -1.61
C VAL A 44 -2.41 -1.05 -1.13
N TRP A 45 -2.25 -1.29 0.17
CA TRP A 45 -2.29 -2.64 0.73
C TRP A 45 -3.68 -3.27 0.68
N GLY A 46 -4.75 -2.47 0.78
CA GLY A 46 -6.09 -3.01 0.57
C GLY A 46 -6.35 -3.38 -0.90
N PHE A 47 -5.83 -2.62 -1.87
CA PHE A 47 -5.86 -3.04 -3.28
C PHE A 47 -5.05 -4.32 -3.52
N GLU A 48 -3.85 -4.42 -2.94
CA GLU A 48 -3.02 -5.62 -3.00
C GLU A 48 -3.77 -6.84 -2.45
N TYR A 49 -4.46 -6.68 -1.32
CA TYR A 49 -5.30 -7.71 -0.71
C TYR A 49 -6.45 -8.12 -1.63
N CYS A 50 -7.22 -7.15 -2.14
CA CYS A 50 -8.34 -7.39 -3.05
C CYS A 50 -7.91 -8.16 -4.32
N SER A 51 -6.83 -7.69 -4.94
CA SER A 51 -6.38 -8.18 -6.25
C SER A 51 -5.55 -9.46 -6.18
N GLY A 52 -5.06 -9.85 -4.99
CA GLY A 52 -4.05 -10.91 -4.85
C GLY A 52 -2.72 -10.55 -5.53
N TYR A 53 -2.36 -9.26 -5.60
CA TYR A 53 -1.23 -8.78 -6.41
C TYR A 53 0.10 -9.48 -6.06
N THR A 54 0.41 -9.65 -4.78
CA THR A 54 1.67 -10.25 -4.32
C THR A 54 1.87 -11.69 -4.81
N GLU A 55 0.79 -12.44 -5.03
CA GLU A 55 0.84 -13.79 -5.59
C GLU A 55 1.09 -13.79 -7.10
N LYS A 56 0.78 -12.67 -7.76
CA LYS A 56 0.88 -12.47 -9.22
C LYS A 56 2.20 -11.83 -9.66
N ILE A 57 3.09 -11.48 -8.72
CA ILE A 57 4.43 -10.94 -9.06
C ILE A 57 5.26 -12.04 -9.73
N PRO A 58 5.70 -11.88 -10.99
CA PRO A 58 6.34 -12.95 -11.75
C PRO A 58 7.81 -13.20 -11.35
N PHE A 59 8.47 -12.21 -10.75
CA PHE A 59 9.87 -12.30 -10.37
C PHE A 59 10.02 -12.45 -8.85
N GLU A 60 10.60 -13.56 -8.41
CA GLU A 60 10.79 -13.88 -6.99
C GLU A 60 11.63 -12.84 -6.24
N SER A 61 12.62 -12.22 -6.88
CA SER A 61 13.41 -11.13 -6.28
C SER A 61 12.53 -9.92 -5.93
N HIS A 62 11.68 -9.48 -6.85
CA HIS A 62 10.76 -8.36 -6.64
C HIS A 62 9.70 -8.71 -5.59
N LYS A 63 9.20 -9.95 -5.60
CA LYS A 63 8.26 -10.44 -4.59
C LYS A 63 8.87 -10.40 -3.19
N LYS A 64 10.11 -10.90 -3.03
CA LYS A 64 10.85 -10.86 -1.75
C LYS A 64 11.10 -9.43 -1.29
N GLN A 65 11.52 -8.54 -2.18
CA GLN A 65 11.73 -7.13 -1.86
C GLN A 65 10.43 -6.47 -1.37
N TRP A 66 9.33 -6.62 -2.12
CA TRP A 66 8.02 -6.09 -1.76
C TRP A 66 7.54 -6.59 -0.40
N ILE A 67 7.62 -7.91 -0.17
CA ILE A 67 7.25 -8.53 1.11
C ILE A 67 8.10 -7.96 2.25
N GLY A 68 9.42 -7.85 2.06
CA GLY A 68 10.34 -7.33 3.09
C GLY A 68 10.07 -5.87 3.45
N GLU A 69 9.89 -5.01 2.46
CA GLU A 69 9.55 -3.60 2.67
C GLU A 69 8.19 -3.45 3.37
N LYS A 70 7.17 -4.18 2.90
CA LYS A 70 5.84 -4.20 3.52
C LYS A 70 5.90 -4.70 4.96
N GLN A 71 6.64 -5.76 5.26
CA GLN A 71 6.82 -6.29 6.61
C GLN A 71 7.47 -5.28 7.55
N ASN A 72 8.43 -4.49 7.07
CA ASN A 72 9.05 -3.46 7.90
C ASN A 72 8.10 -2.32 8.25
N MET A 73 7.21 -1.94 7.34
CA MET A 73 6.18 -0.92 7.58
C MET A 73 4.98 -1.47 8.37
N SER A 74 4.57 -2.72 8.12
CA SER A 74 3.38 -3.31 8.75
C SER A 74 3.53 -3.53 10.25
N LYS A 75 4.76 -3.49 10.78
CA LYS A 75 5.05 -3.48 12.23
C LYS A 75 4.35 -2.33 12.97
N PHE A 76 4.02 -1.25 12.27
CA PHE A 76 3.37 -0.06 12.83
C PHE A 76 1.85 -0.03 12.58
N VAL A 77 1.32 -1.06 11.91
CA VAL A 77 -0.12 -1.23 11.66
C VAL A 77 -0.70 -2.05 12.80
N SER A 78 -1.79 -1.56 13.42
CA SER A 78 -2.52 -2.39 14.38
C SER A 78 -3.20 -3.55 13.66
N LYS A 79 -3.24 -4.74 14.28
CA LYS A 79 -3.90 -5.91 13.70
C LYS A 79 -5.39 -5.64 13.46
N GLU A 80 -5.99 -4.84 14.33
CA GLU A 80 -7.38 -4.41 14.25
C GLU A 80 -7.62 -3.54 13.01
N ALA A 81 -6.70 -2.62 12.68
CA ALA A 81 -6.82 -1.80 11.47
C ALA A 81 -6.76 -2.64 10.20
N ASP A 82 -5.80 -3.59 10.14
CA ASP A 82 -5.65 -4.51 9.01
C ASP A 82 -6.89 -5.40 8.84
N ASN A 83 -7.40 -5.95 9.95
CA ASN A 83 -8.61 -6.78 9.93
C ASN A 83 -9.85 -5.99 9.50
N GLU A 84 -10.04 -4.77 10.00
CA GLU A 84 -11.19 -3.92 9.65
C GLU A 84 -11.16 -3.53 8.17
N LEU A 85 -9.97 -3.22 7.63
CA LEU A 85 -9.80 -2.93 6.21
C LEU A 85 -10.13 -4.14 5.33
N LYS A 86 -9.64 -5.33 5.69
CA LYS A 86 -9.95 -6.58 4.96
C LYS A 86 -11.43 -6.89 4.99
N HIS A 87 -12.06 -6.80 6.16
CA HIS A 87 -13.51 -6.98 6.29
C HIS A 87 -14.31 -5.99 5.43
N PHE A 88 -13.87 -4.73 5.34
CA PHE A 88 -14.51 -3.76 4.45
C PHE A 88 -14.45 -4.23 3.00
N ILE A 89 -13.28 -4.64 2.53
CA ILE A 89 -13.02 -5.10 1.15
C ILE A 89 -13.82 -6.36 0.82
N ASP A 90 -13.88 -7.32 1.75
CA ASP A 90 -14.60 -8.59 1.58
C ASP A 90 -16.08 -8.42 1.24
N ARG A 91 -16.69 -7.30 1.64
CA ARG A 91 -18.08 -6.98 1.29
C ARG A 91 -18.28 -6.72 -0.21
N TYR A 92 -17.23 -6.34 -0.93
CA TYR A 92 -17.25 -6.04 -2.36
C TYR A 92 -16.76 -7.21 -3.22
N THR A 93 -16.02 -8.15 -2.63
CA THR A 93 -15.34 -9.23 -3.36
C THR A 93 -15.98 -10.61 -3.16
N LYS A 94 -17.03 -10.70 -2.34
CA LYS A 94 -17.72 -11.94 -1.91
C LYS A 94 -18.09 -12.93 -3.03
N GLU A 95 -18.26 -12.49 -4.27
CA GLU A 95 -18.70 -13.36 -5.37
C GLU A 95 -17.63 -13.63 -6.44
N ARG A 96 -16.72 -12.69 -6.76
CA ARG A 96 -15.54 -12.89 -7.63
C ARG A 96 -14.47 -11.83 -7.36
N ASN A 97 -13.21 -12.23 -7.17
CA ASN A 97 -12.05 -11.34 -7.14
C ASN A 97 -11.60 -10.96 -8.58
N LEU A 98 -12.41 -10.17 -9.28
CA LEU A 98 -12.03 -9.62 -10.57
C LEU A 98 -11.18 -8.35 -10.37
N LEU A 99 -10.08 -8.24 -11.11
CA LEU A 99 -9.22 -7.05 -11.07
C LEU A 99 -10.00 -5.74 -11.26
N ALA A 100 -11.02 -5.75 -12.12
CA ALA A 100 -11.91 -4.61 -12.34
C ALA A 100 -12.63 -4.15 -11.06
N ILE A 101 -13.17 -5.09 -10.27
CA ILE A 101 -13.85 -4.77 -9.00
C ILE A 101 -12.87 -4.10 -8.02
N CYS A 102 -11.64 -4.61 -7.95
CA CYS A 102 -10.62 -4.03 -7.08
C CYS A 102 -10.17 -2.64 -7.52
N LEU A 103 -10.09 -2.38 -8.84
CA LEU A 103 -9.77 -1.07 -9.39
C LEU A 103 -10.91 -0.07 -9.12
N ASP A 104 -12.15 -0.47 -9.38
CA ASP A 104 -13.34 0.36 -9.10
C ASP A 104 -13.42 0.71 -7.60
N LEU A 105 -13.17 -0.27 -6.73
CA LEU A 105 -13.13 -0.06 -5.29
C LEU A 105 -11.99 0.88 -4.89
N TYR A 106 -10.78 0.71 -5.44
CA TYR A 106 -9.62 1.55 -5.13
C TYR A 106 -9.86 3.03 -5.45
N ASP A 107 -10.62 3.32 -6.51
CA ASP A 107 -10.94 4.69 -6.92
C ASP A 107 -12.22 5.23 -6.25
N SER A 108 -13.06 4.38 -5.67
CA SER A 108 -14.30 4.77 -4.99
C SER A 108 -14.07 5.76 -3.84
N LYS A 109 -15.06 6.65 -3.62
CA LYS A 109 -15.04 7.61 -2.51
C LYS A 109 -15.22 6.91 -1.17
N GLU A 110 -16.01 5.84 -1.18
CA GLU A 110 -16.34 5.00 -0.04
C GLU A 110 -15.08 4.34 0.51
N TYR A 111 -14.26 3.74 -0.35
CA TYR A 111 -13.00 3.14 0.06
C TYR A 111 -12.00 4.18 0.58
N GLN A 112 -11.88 5.33 -0.10
CA GLN A 112 -10.98 6.40 0.35
C GLN A 112 -11.39 6.96 1.73
N ALA A 113 -12.69 7.15 1.96
CA ALA A 113 -13.22 7.58 3.25
C ALA A 113 -12.98 6.53 4.34
N GLU A 114 -13.17 5.25 4.01
CA GLU A 114 -12.98 4.16 4.96
C GLU A 114 -11.51 4.01 5.37
N VAL A 115 -10.58 4.01 4.42
CA VAL A 115 -9.15 3.97 4.70
C VAL A 115 -8.76 5.12 5.63
N LYS A 116 -9.22 6.34 5.35
CA LYS A 116 -8.97 7.50 6.21
C LYS A 116 -9.55 7.31 7.61
N ARG A 117 -10.77 6.78 7.72
CA ARG A 117 -11.42 6.51 9.01
C ARG A 117 -10.64 5.49 9.83
N ILE A 118 -10.23 4.37 9.21
CA ILE A 118 -9.45 3.30 9.87
C ILE A 118 -8.11 3.84 10.34
N VAL A 119 -7.36 4.53 9.48
CA VAL A 119 -6.05 5.10 9.85
C VAL A 119 -6.20 6.06 11.03
N LYS A 120 -7.17 6.98 10.99
CA LYS A 120 -7.38 7.94 12.10
C LYS A 120 -7.89 7.31 13.39
N LYS A 121 -8.60 6.18 13.30
CA LYS A 121 -9.06 5.41 14.47
C LYS A 121 -7.90 4.76 15.22
N TYR A 122 -6.92 4.18 14.51
CA TYR A 122 -5.85 3.39 15.10
C TYR A 122 -4.49 4.11 15.18
N CYS A 123 -4.30 5.20 14.45
CA CYS A 123 -3.11 6.04 14.52
C CYS A 123 -3.48 7.52 14.36
N LYS A 124 -3.68 8.22 15.48
CA LYS A 124 -4.12 9.62 15.49
C LYS A 124 -3.10 10.58 14.85
N GLU A 125 -1.82 10.25 15.01
CA GLU A 125 -0.67 11.00 14.50
C GLU A 125 -0.29 10.66 13.06
N CYS A 126 -0.94 9.66 12.43
CA CYS A 126 -0.62 9.25 11.07
C CYS A 126 -1.36 10.11 10.02
N GLU A 127 -0.73 10.33 8.87
CA GLU A 127 -1.24 11.04 7.70
C GLU A 127 -1.65 10.12 6.54
#